data_AF-A0A3S0V5B0-F1
#
_entry.id   AF-A0A3S0V5B0-F1
#
_cell.length_a   1.000
_cell.length_b   1.000
_cell.length_c   1.000
_cell.angle_alpha   90.00
_cell.angle_beta   90.00
_cell.angle_gamma   90.00
#
_symmetry.space_group_name_H-M   'P 1'
#
loop_
_entity.id
_entity.type
_entity.pdbx_description
1 polymer ?
#
loop_
_entity_poly.entity_id
_entity_poly.type
_entity_poly.pdbx_seq_one_letter_code
_entity_poly.pdbx_strand_id
1 'polypeptide(L)'
;MEPMPWWFWILLWTALVLVSAAVLGLLMWWVIRRFFKLLDEIGTLGQDMTERWEKSSSSVATGIREAPVPGILIPVHQAREEYLRERTKRHERHVAQRIARRDHRGQPQNVRDLYRGDKKGKSHAR
;
A
#
# COMPACT_ATOMS: atom_id res chain seq x y z
N MET A 1 16.46 36.04 53.65
CA MET A 1 16.09 35.06 52.61
C MET A 1 16.05 33.72 53.33
N GLU A 2 14.87 33.27 53.72
CA GLU A 2 14.69 31.95 54.35
C GLU A 2 15.24 30.89 53.38
N PRO A 3 16.22 30.06 53.77
CA PRO A 3 16.70 28.99 52.91
C PRO A 3 15.53 28.03 52.67
N MET A 4 15.25 27.76 51.40
CA MET A 4 14.20 26.82 51.01
C MET A 4 14.40 25.50 51.79
N PRO A 5 13.33 24.92 52.37
CA PRO A 5 13.42 23.69 53.14
C PRO A 5 14.15 22.62 52.31
N TRP A 6 15.18 21.97 52.86
CA TRP A 6 15.97 20.97 52.13
C TRP A 6 15.11 19.86 51.49
N TRP A 7 13.99 19.49 52.13
CA TRP A 7 12.98 18.57 51.62
C TRP A 7 12.38 18.96 50.26
N PHE A 8 12.36 20.26 49.93
CA PHE A 8 11.90 20.76 48.63
C PHE A 8 12.68 20.12 47.47
N TRP A 9 14.00 19.93 47.64
CA TRP A 9 14.82 19.30 46.61
C TRP A 9 14.42 17.86 46.36
N ILE A 10 14.09 17.10 47.41
CA ILE A 10 13.63 15.71 47.28
C ILE A 10 12.30 15.66 46.51
N LEU A 11 11.37 16.57 46.82
CA LEU A 11 10.10 16.67 46.10
C LEU A 11 10.29 17.03 44.62
N LEU A 12 11.21 17.96 44.33
CA LEU A 12 11.53 18.36 42.96
C LEU A 12 12.03 17.17 42.13
N TRP A 13 13.03 16.44 42.64
CA TRP A 13 13.57 15.27 41.93
C TRP A 13 12.53 14.16 41.79
N THR A 14 11.69 13.94 42.81
CA THR A 14 10.62 12.94 42.76
C THR A 14 9.58 13.28 41.68
N ALA A 15 9.14 14.54 41.63
CA ALA A 15 8.23 15.01 40.59
C ALA A 15 8.85 14.88 39.20
N LEU A 16 10.14 15.24 39.05
CA LEU A 16 10.87 15.12 37.79
C LEU A 16 10.92 13.66 37.30
N VAL A 17 11.25 12.72 38.20
CA VAL A 17 11.29 11.29 37.87
C VAL A 17 9.91 10.75 37.53
N LEU A 18 8.87 11.13 38.29
CA LEU A 18 7.48 10.74 38.01
C LEU A 18 7.01 11.22 36.64
N VAL A 19 7.27 12.49 36.30
CA VAL A 19 6.92 13.05 35.00
C VAL A 19 7.68 12.33 33.89
N SER A 20 8.97 12.09 34.07
CA SER A 20 9.78 11.33 33.09
C SER A 20 9.23 9.92 32.89
N ALA A 21 8.93 9.20 33.97
CA ALA A 21 8.35 7.86 33.92
C ALA A 21 6.97 7.85 33.24
N ALA A 22 6.12 8.84 33.51
CA ALA A 22 4.83 8.97 32.86
C ALA A 22 4.97 9.22 31.36
N VAL A 23 5.88 10.10 30.94
CA VAL A 23 6.15 10.39 29.52
C VAL A 23 6.70 9.15 28.82
N LEU A 24 7.66 8.45 29.43
CA LEU A 24 8.23 7.22 28.89
C LEU A 24 7.17 6.10 28.80
N GLY A 25 6.32 5.95 29.81
CA GLY A 25 5.22 4.98 29.81
C GLY A 25 4.21 5.27 28.70
N LEU A 26 3.83 6.53 28.50
CA LEU A 26 2.95 6.96 27.41
C LEU A 26 3.58 6.70 26.03
N LEU A 27 4.86 7.05 25.86
CA LEU A 27 5.60 6.79 24.63
C LEU A 27 5.68 5.28 24.35
N MET A 28 6.03 4.49 25.35
CA MET A 28 6.11 3.03 25.25
C MET A 28 4.77 2.46 24.80
N TRP A 29 3.68 2.84 25.45
CA TRP A 29 2.33 2.43 25.09
C TRP A 29 1.96 2.83 23.66
N TRP A 30 2.29 4.06 23.27
CA TRP A 30 1.98 4.58 21.94
C TRP A 30 2.75 3.84 20.85
N VAL A 31 4.04 3.59 21.06
CA VAL A 31 4.90 2.82 20.15
C VAL A 31 4.41 1.38 20.03
N ILE A 32 4.12 0.71 21.15
CA ILE A 32 3.61 -0.66 21.15
C ILE A 32 2.32 -0.76 20.33
N ARG A 33 1.35 0.13 20.56
CA ARG A 33 0.11 0.14 19.77
C ARG A 33 0.36 0.35 18.28
N ARG A 34 1.27 1.26 17.93
CA ARG A 34 1.60 1.54 16.54
C ARG A 34 2.34 0.38 15.88
N PHE A 35 3.20 -0.31 16.63
CA PHE A 35 3.92 -1.48 16.17
C PHE A 35 2.98 -2.65 15.87
N PHE A 36 2.02 -2.94 16.75
CA PHE A 36 1.00 -3.97 16.49
C PHE A 36 0.16 -3.63 15.25
N LYS A 37 -0.22 -2.37 15.07
CA LYS A 37 -0.91 -1.94 13.85
C LYS A 37 -0.07 -2.17 12.59
N LEU A 38 1.24 -1.89 12.67
CA LEU A 38 2.18 -2.17 11.58
C LEU A 38 2.30 -3.67 11.30
N LEU A 39 2.33 -4.51 12.34
CA LEU A 39 2.36 -5.97 12.18
C LEU A 39 1.08 -6.50 11.52
N ASP A 40 -0.09 -5.98 11.86
CA ASP A 40 -1.35 -6.34 11.19
C ASP A 40 -1.34 -5.90 9.71
N GLU A 41 -0.84 -4.71 9.42
CA GLU A 41 -0.67 -4.23 8.04
C GLU A 41 0.38 -5.08 7.27
N ILE A 42 1.47 -5.49 7.92
CA ILE A 42 2.48 -6.38 7.32
C ILE A 42 1.91 -7.79 7.13
N GLY A 43 1.05 -8.28 8.05
CA GLY A 43 0.39 -9.57 7.95
C GLY A 43 -0.55 -9.65 6.74
N THR A 44 -1.34 -8.60 6.52
CA THR A 44 -2.22 -8.50 5.34
C THR A 44 -1.42 -8.36 4.04
N LEU A 45 -0.35 -7.55 4.02
CA LEU A 45 0.56 -7.47 2.88
C LEU A 45 1.32 -8.78 2.63
N GLY A 46 1.63 -9.54 3.67
CA GLY A 46 2.27 -10.85 3.59
C GLY A 46 1.34 -11.91 2.99
N GLN A 47 0.06 -11.89 3.36
CA GLN A 47 -0.96 -12.74 2.74
C GLN A 47 -1.17 -12.40 1.28
N ASP A 48 -1.30 -11.11 0.94
CA ASP A 48 -1.37 -10.64 -0.46
C ASP A 48 -0.13 -11.00 -1.27
N MET A 49 1.05 -10.89 -0.67
CA MET A 49 2.32 -11.25 -1.32
C MET A 49 2.43 -12.76 -1.50
N THR A 50 1.98 -13.55 -0.53
CA THR A 50 1.95 -15.02 -0.62
C THR A 50 0.93 -15.45 -1.67
N GLU A 51 -0.26 -14.87 -1.74
CA GLU A 51 -1.24 -15.15 -2.79
C GLU A 51 -0.71 -14.76 -4.18
N ARG A 52 -0.03 -13.62 -4.28
CA ARG A 52 0.65 -13.20 -5.53
C ARG A 52 1.82 -14.10 -5.86
N TRP A 53 2.57 -14.58 -4.88
CA TRP A 53 3.67 -15.51 -5.05
C TRP A 53 3.16 -16.89 -5.47
N GLU A 54 2.05 -17.37 -4.92
CA GLU A 54 1.34 -18.59 -5.30
C GLU A 54 0.77 -18.48 -6.72
N LYS A 55 0.16 -17.33 -7.08
CA LYS A 55 -0.25 -17.03 -8.46
C LYS A 55 0.94 -16.93 -9.40
N SER A 56 2.07 -16.38 -8.94
CA SER A 56 3.29 -16.30 -9.73
C SER A 56 3.96 -17.66 -9.86
N SER A 57 4.01 -18.48 -8.81
CA SER A 57 4.63 -19.80 -8.81
C SER A 57 3.80 -20.80 -9.60
N SER A 58 2.47 -20.71 -9.54
CA SER A 58 1.59 -21.40 -10.48
C SER A 58 1.77 -20.88 -11.90
N SER A 59 1.98 -19.57 -12.13
CA SER A 59 2.35 -19.07 -13.46
C SER A 59 3.75 -19.49 -13.93
N VAL A 60 4.69 -19.73 -13.01
CA VAL A 60 6.04 -20.25 -13.29
C VAL A 60 5.99 -21.76 -13.54
N ALA A 61 5.16 -22.51 -12.81
CA ALA A 61 4.86 -23.91 -13.07
C ALA A 61 4.07 -24.10 -14.38
N THR A 62 3.31 -23.10 -14.81
CA THR A 62 2.58 -23.07 -16.09
C THR A 62 3.34 -22.32 -17.19
N GLY A 63 4.58 -21.88 -16.95
CA GLY A 63 5.24 -20.96 -17.87
C GLY A 63 6.69 -20.71 -17.50
N ILE A 64 7.56 -21.64 -17.91
CA ILE A 64 8.85 -21.23 -18.45
C ILE A 64 8.49 -20.18 -19.51
N ARG A 65 8.74 -18.89 -19.21
CA ARG A 65 8.51 -17.81 -20.15
C ARG A 65 9.23 -18.19 -21.43
N GLU A 66 8.47 -18.57 -22.44
CA GLU A 66 8.99 -18.83 -23.77
C GLU A 66 9.76 -17.57 -24.17
N ALA A 67 11.04 -17.74 -24.51
CA ALA A 67 11.89 -16.62 -24.85
C ALA A 67 11.17 -15.80 -25.94
N PRO A 68 11.05 -14.46 -25.80
CA PRO A 68 10.27 -13.67 -26.72
C PRO A 68 10.76 -13.93 -28.14
N VAL A 69 9.89 -14.54 -28.94
CA VAL A 69 10.21 -14.85 -30.34
C VAL A 69 10.48 -13.52 -31.04
N PRO A 70 11.62 -13.36 -31.72
CA PRO A 70 11.91 -12.15 -32.47
C PRO A 70 10.74 -11.79 -33.36
N GLY A 71 10.25 -10.54 -33.30
CA GLY A 71 9.04 -10.12 -34.03
C GLY A 71 9.10 -10.29 -35.56
N ILE A 72 10.31 -10.54 -36.09
CA ILE A 72 10.57 -10.86 -37.50
C ILE A 72 9.98 -12.24 -37.89
N LEU A 73 9.88 -13.16 -36.93
CA LEU A 73 9.40 -14.54 -37.15
C LEU A 73 7.88 -14.68 -36.94
N ILE A 74 7.21 -13.62 -36.50
CA ILE A 74 5.78 -13.63 -36.19
C ILE A 74 4.99 -13.23 -37.45
N PRO A 75 3.95 -13.99 -37.85
CA PRO A 75 3.07 -13.59 -38.93
C PRO A 75 2.43 -12.21 -38.67
N VAL A 76 2.37 -11.35 -39.70
CA VAL A 76 1.93 -9.95 -39.58
C VAL A 76 0.55 -9.79 -38.93
N HIS A 77 -0.37 -10.72 -39.19
CA HIS A 77 -1.71 -10.69 -38.59
C HIS A 77 -1.66 -10.90 -37.07
N GLN A 78 -0.83 -11.83 -36.58
CA GLN A 78 -0.64 -12.08 -35.15
C GLN A 78 0.06 -10.90 -34.48
N ALA A 79 1.11 -10.37 -35.09
CA ALA A 79 1.80 -9.18 -34.58
C ALA A 79 0.86 -7.95 -34.49
N ARG A 80 -0.04 -7.79 -35.46
CA ARG A 80 -1.05 -6.71 -35.43
C ARG A 80 -2.05 -6.90 -34.30
N GLU A 81 -2.53 -8.12 -34.07
CA GLU A 81 -3.43 -8.39 -32.96
C GLU A 81 -2.76 -8.17 -31.61
N GLU A 82 -1.53 -8.66 -31.43
CA GLU A 82 -0.71 -8.43 -30.24
C GLU A 82 -0.57 -6.92 -29.96
N TYR A 83 -0.21 -6.15 -30.98
CA TYR A 83 -0.09 -4.70 -30.88
C TYR A 83 -1.40 -4.03 -30.44
N LEU A 84 -2.53 -4.43 -31.02
CA LEU A 84 -3.84 -3.89 -30.64
C LEU A 84 -4.21 -4.24 -29.19
N ARG A 85 -3.93 -5.48 -28.75
CA ARG A 85 -4.14 -5.93 -27.36
C ARG A 85 -3.25 -5.16 -26.38
N GLU A 86 -1.99 -4.93 -26.73
CA GLU A 86 -1.09 -4.15 -25.87
C GLU A 86 -1.49 -2.68 -25.80
N ARG A 87 -1.92 -2.11 -26.93
CA ARG A 87 -2.38 -0.72 -26.98
C ARG A 87 -3.56 -0.50 -26.04
N THR A 88 -4.53 -1.41 -26.03
CA THR A 88 -5.66 -1.33 -25.09
C THR A 88 -5.21 -1.51 -23.65
N LYS A 89 -4.32 -2.47 -23.36
CA LYS A 89 -3.72 -2.65 -22.02
C LYS A 89 -3.03 -1.39 -21.50
N ARG A 90 -2.21 -0.73 -22.33
CA ARG A 90 -1.55 0.54 -21.96
C ARG A 90 -2.55 1.63 -21.63
N HIS A 91 -3.57 1.79 -22.48
CA HIS A 91 -4.63 2.77 -22.24
C HIS A 91 -5.37 2.52 -20.92
N GLU A 92 -5.70 1.26 -20.62
CA GLU A 92 -6.36 0.86 -19.39
C GLU A 92 -5.49 1.12 -18.15
N ARG A 93 -4.18 0.84 -18.25
CA ARG A 93 -3.23 1.12 -17.17
C ARG A 93 -3.20 2.61 -16.82
N HIS A 94 -3.16 3.49 -17.82
CA HIS A 94 -3.19 4.93 -17.59
C HIS A 94 -4.53 5.40 -16.98
N VAL A 95 -5.65 4.84 -17.44
CA VAL A 95 -6.97 5.15 -16.85
C VAL A 95 -7.02 4.74 -15.38
N ALA A 96 -6.60 3.52 -15.05
CA ALA A 96 -6.58 3.03 -13.68
C ALA A 96 -5.70 3.89 -12.76
N GLN A 97 -4.53 4.31 -13.24
CA GLN A 97 -3.67 5.23 -12.49
C GLN A 97 -4.32 6.60 -12.26
N ARG A 98 -5.07 7.13 -13.23
CA ARG A 98 -5.80 8.40 -13.06
C ARG A 98 -6.89 8.28 -12.00
N ILE A 99 -7.67 7.19 -12.03
CA ILE A 99 -8.72 6.92 -11.04
C ILE A 99 -8.11 6.85 -9.64
N ALA A 100 -7.09 6.01 -9.44
CA ALA A 100 -6.41 5.84 -8.15
C ALA A 100 -5.84 7.16 -7.59
N ARG A 101 -5.24 7.99 -8.45
CA ARG A 101 -4.70 9.30 -8.06
C ARG A 101 -5.78 10.31 -7.65
N ARG A 102 -6.99 10.21 -8.19
CA ARG A 102 -8.13 11.07 -7.83
C ARG A 102 -8.81 10.57 -6.56
N ASP A 103 -8.90 9.26 -6.41
CA ASP A 103 -9.50 8.60 -5.25
C ASP A 103 -8.71 8.93 -3.97
N HIS A 104 -7.38 8.82 -4.03
CA HIS A 104 -6.49 9.25 -2.94
C HIS A 104 -6.65 10.73 -2.56
N ARG A 105 -7.09 11.58 -3.50
CA ARG A 105 -7.29 13.02 -3.27
C ARG A 105 -8.74 13.38 -2.91
N GLY A 106 -9.64 12.39 -2.81
CA GLY A 106 -11.06 12.62 -2.57
C GLY A 106 -11.74 13.43 -3.68
N GLN A 107 -11.16 13.45 -4.89
CA GLN A 107 -11.71 14.21 -6.02
C GLN A 107 -12.79 13.40 -6.75
N PRO A 108 -13.86 14.06 -7.24
CA PRO A 108 -14.88 13.37 -8.03
C PRO A 108 -14.27 12.76 -9.30
N GLN A 109 -14.65 11.51 -9.56
CA GLN A 109 -14.21 10.77 -10.74
C GLN A 109 -14.95 11.24 -11.98
N ASN A 110 -14.35 11.04 -13.16
CA ASN A 110 -15.05 11.32 -14.41
C ASN A 110 -16.15 10.27 -14.62
N VAL A 111 -17.38 10.69 -14.90
CA VAL A 111 -18.54 9.82 -15.16
C VAL A 111 -18.22 8.76 -16.24
N ARG A 112 -17.48 9.13 -17.29
CA ARG A 112 -17.06 8.20 -18.35
C ARG A 112 -16.17 7.07 -17.84
N ASP A 113 -15.36 7.32 -16.83
CA ASP A 113 -14.47 6.32 -16.24
C ASP A 113 -15.26 5.36 -15.33
N LEU A 114 -16.30 5.84 -14.66
CA LEU A 114 -17.22 5.03 -13.85
C LEU A 114 -18.03 4.06 -14.73
N TYR A 115 -18.64 4.55 -15.81
CA TYR A 115 -19.34 3.68 -16.78
C TYR A 115 -18.42 2.63 -17.41
N ARG A 116 -17.14 2.96 -17.59
CA ARG A 116 -16.15 2.02 -18.13
C ARG A 116 -15.75 0.95 -17.11
N GLY A 117 -15.68 1.29 -15.83
CA GLY A 117 -15.47 0.33 -14.73
C GLY A 117 -16.66 -0.61 -14.53
N ASP A 118 -17.86 -0.05 -14.59
CA ASP A 118 -19.12 -0.78 -14.43
C ASP A 118 -19.34 -1.83 -15.52
N LYS A 119 -19.12 -1.46 -16.80
CA LYS A 119 -19.12 -2.43 -17.92
C LYS A 119 -18.08 -3.55 -17.79
N LYS A 120 -17.05 -3.37 -16.96
CA LYS A 120 -16.01 -4.35 -16.69
C LYS A 120 -16.23 -5.13 -15.39
N GLY A 121 -17.38 -4.96 -14.74
CA GLY A 121 -17.68 -5.59 -13.44
C GLY A 121 -16.80 -5.08 -12.29
N LYS A 122 -16.02 -4.01 -12.51
CA LYS A 122 -15.19 -3.36 -11.49
C LYS A 122 -15.99 -2.18 -10.93
N SER A 123 -17.08 -2.49 -10.26
CA SER A 123 -17.85 -1.48 -9.55
C SER A 123 -17.04 -1.03 -8.34
N HIS A 124 -16.40 0.14 -8.44
CA HIS A 124 -15.93 0.90 -7.29
C HIS A 124 -17.14 1.66 -6.71
N ALA A 125 -18.20 0.93 -6.36
CA ALA A 125 -19.30 1.47 -5.58
C ALA A 125 -18.90 1.37 -4.12
N ARG A 126 -18.80 2.54 -3.49
CA ARG A 126 -18.61 2.71 -2.05
C ARG A 126 -19.97 2.73 -1.38
#